data_AF-A0A960N6R7-F1
#
_entry.id   AF-A0A960N6R7-F1
#
_cell.length_a   1.000
_cell.length_b   1.000
_cell.length_c   1.000
_cell.angle_alpha   90.00
_cell.angle_beta   90.00
_cell.angle_gamma   90.00
#
_symmetry.space_group_name_H-M   'P 1'
#
loop_
_entity.id
_entity.type
_entity.pdbx_description
1 polymer ?
#
loop_
_entity_poly.entity_id
_entity_poly.type
_entity_poly.pdbx_seq_one_letter_code
_entity_poly.pdbx_strand_id
1 'polypeptide(L)'
;LAERQVSDLMDGAALMRQDPATGPVVLYGKGETAAQAIYAAILDPAVSELILEAPPESHADSATASFLGILRIGDLPQNLGMLYPRPITFVGKVPPAYEWTQKLYESLGAGDRVRVIASTREWKPTEN
;
A
#
# COMPACT_ATOMS: atom_id res chain seq x y z
N LEU A 1 7.57 -8.61 -15.53
CA LEU A 1 6.11 -8.75 -15.35
C LEU A 1 5.77 -8.18 -13.98
N ALA A 2 4.58 -7.62 -13.81
CA ALA A 2 4.19 -6.91 -12.57
C ALA A 2 4.21 -7.84 -11.35
N GLU A 3 3.75 -9.08 -11.49
CA GLU A 3 3.75 -10.08 -10.42
C GLU A 3 5.16 -10.48 -9.98
N ARG A 4 6.14 -10.46 -10.89
CA ARG A 4 7.54 -10.70 -10.52
C ARG A 4 8.10 -9.54 -9.71
N GLN A 5 7.77 -8.29 -10.06
CA GLN A 5 8.19 -7.12 -9.28
C GLN A 5 7.59 -7.13 -7.87
N VAL A 6 6.35 -7.62 -7.72
CA VAL A 6 5.73 -7.85 -6.40
C VAL A 6 6.50 -8.92 -5.62
N SER A 7 6.85 -10.05 -6.27
CA SER A 7 7.68 -11.10 -5.65
C SER A 7 9.04 -10.56 -5.21
N ASP A 8 9.74 -9.85 -6.09
CA ASP A 8 11.06 -9.28 -5.81
C ASP A 8 11.01 -8.30 -4.63
N LEU A 9 9.94 -7.50 -4.52
CA LEU A 9 9.73 -6.59 -3.39
C LEU A 9 9.50 -7.35 -2.07
N MET A 10 8.70 -8.42 -2.10
CA MET A 10 8.49 -9.27 -0.92
C MET A 10 9.77 -9.99 -0.50
N ASP A 11 10.54 -10.52 -1.45
CA ASP A 11 11.82 -11.19 -1.18
C ASP A 11 12.85 -10.21 -0.61
N GLY A 12 12.89 -8.97 -1.12
CA GLY A 12 13.69 -7.89 -0.56
C GLY A 12 13.29 -7.55 0.88
N ALA A 13 11.99 -7.41 1.15
CA ALA A 13 11.49 -7.18 2.51
C ALA A 13 11.83 -8.35 3.45
N ALA A 14 11.70 -9.60 2.98
CA ALA A 14 12.08 -10.78 3.74
C ALA A 14 13.58 -10.83 4.03
N LEU A 15 14.43 -10.47 3.08
CA LEU A 15 15.88 -10.37 3.27
C LEU A 15 16.24 -9.32 4.33
N MET A 16 15.64 -8.13 4.26
CA MET A 16 15.88 -7.07 5.25
C MET A 16 15.57 -7.54 6.68
N ARG A 17 14.50 -8.30 6.87
CA ARG A 17 14.10 -8.86 8.18
C ARG A 17 15.07 -9.92 8.75
N GLN A 18 16.00 -10.45 7.95
CA GLN A 18 17.00 -11.40 8.45
C GLN A 18 18.06 -10.73 9.32
N ASP A 19 18.26 -9.41 9.18
CA ASP A 19 19.11 -8.64 10.08
C ASP A 19 18.32 -8.28 11.36
N PRO A 20 18.75 -8.74 12.55
CA PRO A 20 18.08 -8.42 13.81
C PRO A 20 18.04 -6.92 14.14
N ALA A 21 18.89 -6.11 13.52
CA ALA A 21 18.85 -4.65 13.66
C ALA A 21 17.72 -4.01 12.85
N THR A 22 17.18 -4.71 11.84
CA THR A 22 16.02 -4.26 11.07
C THR A 22 14.77 -4.38 11.93
N GLY A 23 14.21 -3.24 12.34
CA GLY A 23 12.91 -3.17 13.01
C GLY A 23 11.73 -3.53 12.08
N PRO A 24 10.50 -3.13 12.43
CA PRO A 24 9.33 -3.34 11.58
C PRO A 24 9.56 -2.80 10.16
N VAL A 25 9.18 -3.59 9.15
CA VAL A 25 9.36 -3.23 7.73
C VAL A 25 8.07 -2.60 7.21
N VAL A 26 8.24 -1.42 6.61
CA VAL A 26 7.19 -0.65 5.94
C VAL A 26 7.50 -0.60 4.45
N LEU A 27 6.47 -0.72 3.62
CA LEU A 27 6.62 -0.57 2.17
C LEU A 27 6.22 0.84 1.74
N TYR A 28 6.97 1.39 0.79
CA TYR A 28 6.69 2.68 0.18
C TYR A 28 6.54 2.51 -1.33
N GLY A 29 5.42 3.00 -1.85
CA GLY A 29 5.12 3.01 -3.28
C GLY A 29 4.86 4.42 -3.79
N LYS A 30 5.46 4.77 -4.93
CA LYS A 30 5.29 6.08 -5.57
C LYS A 30 4.93 5.96 -7.04
N GLY A 31 3.92 6.71 -7.48
CA GLY A 31 3.44 6.68 -8.86
C GLY A 31 3.09 5.25 -9.28
N GLU A 32 3.57 4.84 -10.44
CA GLU A 32 3.31 3.52 -11.02
C GLU A 32 3.71 2.35 -10.09
N THR A 33 4.75 2.53 -9.25
CA THR A 33 5.22 1.48 -8.32
C THR A 33 4.29 1.25 -7.13
N ALA A 34 3.33 2.14 -6.92
CA ALA A 34 2.38 2.03 -5.82
C ALA A 34 1.48 0.81 -5.94
N ALA A 35 1.12 0.38 -7.16
CA ALA A 35 0.34 -0.83 -7.37
C ALA A 35 1.10 -2.07 -6.84
N GLN A 36 2.39 -2.20 -7.13
CA GLN A 36 3.21 -3.29 -6.63
C GLN A 36 3.34 -3.25 -5.11
N ALA A 37 3.54 -2.06 -4.53
CA ALA A 37 3.61 -1.90 -3.08
C ALA A 37 2.30 -2.29 -2.37
N ILE A 38 1.14 -1.95 -2.96
CA ILE A 38 -0.18 -2.38 -2.47
C ILE A 38 -0.25 -3.90 -2.42
N TYR A 39 0.04 -4.59 -3.52
CA TYR A 39 -0.05 -6.05 -3.56
C TYR A 39 1.00 -6.74 -2.69
N ALA A 40 2.24 -6.25 -2.66
CA ALA A 40 3.27 -6.79 -1.78
C ALA A 40 2.86 -6.66 -0.31
N ALA A 41 2.30 -5.51 0.10
CA ALA A 41 1.83 -5.32 1.47
C ALA A 41 0.64 -6.25 1.79
N ILE A 42 -0.32 -6.43 0.87
CA ILE A 42 -1.45 -7.35 1.05
C ILE A 42 -0.95 -8.80 1.23
N LEU A 43 0.00 -9.23 0.41
CA LEU A 43 0.49 -10.61 0.37
C LEU A 43 1.51 -10.93 1.48
N ASP A 44 2.26 -9.94 1.95
CA ASP A 44 3.22 -10.09 3.05
C ASP A 44 2.62 -9.59 4.38
N PRO A 45 2.18 -10.50 5.28
CA PRO A 45 1.58 -10.13 6.55
C PRO A 45 2.58 -9.50 7.54
N ALA A 46 3.89 -9.62 7.30
CA ALA A 46 4.92 -9.03 8.15
C ALA A 46 5.25 -7.57 7.77
N VAL A 47 4.61 -7.02 6.73
CA VAL A 47 4.65 -5.57 6.45
C VAL A 47 3.75 -4.86 7.45
N SER A 48 4.33 -3.96 8.25
CA SER A 48 3.63 -3.31 9.36
C SER A 48 2.78 -2.12 8.91
N GLU A 49 3.14 -1.47 7.81
CA GLU A 49 2.44 -0.29 7.27
C GLU A 49 2.73 -0.15 5.76
N LEU A 50 1.82 0.50 5.04
CA LEU A 50 2.00 0.89 3.64
C LEU A 50 1.96 2.41 3.49
N ILE A 51 2.98 2.98 2.83
CA ILE A 51 3.05 4.40 2.48
C ILE A 51 2.86 4.56 0.97
N LEU A 52 1.97 5.45 0.54
CA LEU A 52 1.64 5.71 -0.86
C LEU A 52 1.83 7.17 -1.23
N GLU A 53 2.55 7.45 -2.31
CA GLU A 53 2.68 8.79 -2.90
C GLU A 53 2.20 8.80 -4.34
N ALA A 54 1.17 9.60 -4.63
CA ALA A 54 0.54 9.67 -5.95
C ALA A 54 0.23 8.30 -6.59
N PRO A 55 -0.46 7.38 -5.89
CA PRO A 55 -0.80 6.09 -6.46
C PRO A 55 -1.81 6.26 -7.62
N PRO A 56 -1.78 5.39 -8.66
CA PRO A 56 -2.80 5.39 -9.69
C PRO A 56 -4.18 5.08 -9.10
N GLU A 57 -5.23 5.56 -9.77
CA GLU A 57 -6.61 5.40 -9.30
C GLU A 57 -7.22 4.07 -9.75
N SER A 58 -6.71 3.50 -10.84
CA SER A 58 -7.26 2.27 -11.43
C SER A 58 -6.23 1.43 -12.19
N HIS A 59 -6.45 0.12 -12.23
CA HIS A 59 -5.80 -0.78 -13.20
C HIS A 59 -6.27 -0.57 -14.65
N ALA A 60 -7.32 0.21 -14.89
CA ALA A 60 -7.72 0.65 -16.22
C ALA A 60 -6.78 1.72 -16.80
N ASP A 61 -5.99 2.39 -15.96
CA ASP A 61 -4.99 3.35 -16.41
C ASP A 61 -3.83 2.63 -17.11
N SER A 62 -3.50 3.05 -18.34
CA SER A 62 -2.49 2.38 -19.18
C SER A 62 -1.08 2.32 -18.58
N ALA A 63 -0.76 3.23 -17.66
CA ALA A 63 0.53 3.29 -16.96
C ALA A 63 0.56 2.38 -15.72
N THR A 64 -0.59 1.89 -15.25
CA THR A 64 -0.67 1.03 -14.07
C THR A 64 -0.24 -0.39 -14.41
N ALA A 65 0.51 -1.00 -13.48
CA ALA A 65 0.92 -2.39 -13.59
C ALA A 65 -0.27 -3.32 -13.89
N SER A 66 -0.16 -4.07 -14.99
CA SER A 66 -1.21 -4.99 -15.44
C SER A 66 -1.07 -6.35 -14.77
N PHE A 67 -2.14 -6.81 -14.13
CA PHE A 67 -2.28 -8.16 -13.57
C PHE A 67 -3.43 -8.88 -14.26
N LEU A 68 -3.20 -10.14 -14.66
CA LEU A 68 -4.17 -10.88 -15.45
C LEU A 68 -5.50 -11.03 -14.70
N GLY A 69 -6.57 -10.47 -15.27
CA GLY A 69 -7.92 -10.60 -14.73
C GLY A 69 -8.23 -9.77 -13.48
N ILE A 70 -7.35 -8.86 -13.07
CA ILE A 70 -7.47 -8.15 -11.78
C ILE A 70 -8.79 -7.40 -11.61
N LEU A 71 -9.25 -6.70 -12.66
CA LEU A 71 -10.51 -5.94 -12.67
C LEU A 71 -11.76 -6.82 -12.57
N ARG A 72 -11.64 -8.16 -12.65
CA ARG A 72 -12.75 -9.08 -12.37
C ARG A 72 -13.00 -9.27 -10.87
N ILE A 73 -12.02 -8.95 -10.04
CA ILE A 73 -12.05 -9.15 -8.58
C ILE A 73 -12.21 -7.82 -7.85
N GLY A 74 -11.43 -6.82 -8.23
CA GLY A 74 -11.45 -5.49 -7.62
C GLY A 74 -10.39 -4.59 -8.24
N ASP A 75 -10.50 -3.29 -7.97
CA ASP A 75 -9.51 -2.30 -8.40
C ASP A 75 -8.65 -1.81 -7.22
N LEU A 76 -7.67 -0.95 -7.48
CA LEU A 76 -6.69 -0.52 -6.48
C LEU A 76 -7.29 -0.02 -5.16
N PRO A 77 -8.32 0.86 -5.12
CA PRO A 77 -8.90 1.31 -3.85
C PRO A 77 -9.59 0.18 -3.08
N GLN A 78 -10.29 -0.72 -3.78
CA GLN A 78 -10.96 -1.86 -3.16
C GLN A 78 -9.94 -2.86 -2.62
N ASN A 79 -8.92 -3.15 -3.41
CA ASN A 79 -7.87 -4.10 -3.06
C ASN A 79 -7.03 -3.57 -1.90
N LEU A 80 -6.73 -2.27 -1.85
CA LEU A 80 -6.08 -1.64 -0.70
C LEU A 80 -6.89 -1.83 0.59
N GLY A 81 -8.22 -1.92 0.51
CA GLY A 81 -9.07 -2.24 1.66
C GLY A 81 -8.77 -3.59 2.31
N MET A 82 -8.20 -4.55 1.58
CA MET A 82 -7.75 -5.84 2.13
C MET A 82 -6.58 -5.72 3.10
N LEU A 83 -5.93 -4.55 3.16
CA LEU A 83 -4.87 -4.28 4.12
C LEU A 83 -5.40 -4.07 5.56
N TYR A 84 -6.71 -3.86 5.72
CA TYR A 84 -7.35 -3.66 7.01
C TYR A 84 -6.98 -4.77 8.02
N PRO A 85 -6.64 -4.42 9.28
CA PRO A 85 -6.63 -3.08 9.88
C PRO A 85 -5.25 -2.41 9.87
N ARG A 86 -4.30 -2.82 9.03
CA ARG A 86 -2.93 -2.26 9.07
C ARG A 86 -2.92 -0.78 8.62
N PRO A 87 -2.04 0.05 9.18
CA PRO A 87 -1.94 1.47 8.81
C PRO A 87 -1.63 1.70 7.34
N ILE A 88 -2.23 2.76 6.79
CA ILE A 88 -1.99 3.29 5.46
C ILE A 88 -1.63 4.77 5.61
N THR A 89 -0.54 5.21 5.00
CA THR A 89 -0.16 6.64 4.98
C THR A 89 -0.06 7.14 3.55
N PHE A 90 -0.87 8.13 3.20
CA PHE A 90 -0.74 8.87 1.95
C PHE A 90 0.20 10.07 2.11
N VAL A 91 1.08 10.27 1.14
CA VAL A 91 1.96 11.44 1.05
C VAL A 91 1.40 12.41 0.02
N GLY A 92 1.17 13.65 0.45
CA GLY A 92 0.60 14.71 -0.38
C GLY A 92 -0.89 14.53 -0.62
N LYS A 93 -1.31 14.64 -1.89
CA LYS A 93 -2.72 14.55 -2.27
C LYS A 93 -3.17 13.09 -2.35
N VAL A 94 -4.24 12.75 -1.64
CA VAL A 94 -4.96 11.48 -1.81
C VAL A 94 -5.75 11.53 -3.12
N PRO A 95 -5.56 10.58 -4.05
CA PRO A 95 -6.40 10.52 -5.25
C PRO A 95 -7.86 10.19 -4.89
N PRO A 96 -8.87 10.81 -5.53
CA PRO A 96 -10.28 10.69 -5.14
C PRO A 96 -10.80 9.25 -5.07
N ALA A 97 -10.33 8.34 -5.93
CA ALA A 97 -10.75 6.94 -5.88
C ALA A 97 -10.49 6.25 -4.52
N TYR A 98 -9.48 6.69 -3.76
CA TYR A 98 -9.13 6.15 -2.45
C TYR A 98 -10.04 6.63 -1.30
N GLU A 99 -10.98 7.54 -1.55
CA GLU A 99 -12.07 7.81 -0.60
C GLU A 99 -12.84 6.52 -0.24
N TRP A 100 -12.90 5.56 -1.18
CA TRP A 100 -13.48 4.25 -0.91
C TRP A 100 -12.77 3.53 0.24
N THR A 101 -11.43 3.51 0.22
CA THR A 101 -10.60 2.86 1.25
C THR A 101 -10.73 3.58 2.59
N GLN A 102 -10.76 4.91 2.57
CA GLN A 102 -10.96 5.73 3.78
C GLN A 102 -12.30 5.41 4.45
N LYS A 103 -13.39 5.41 3.68
CA LYS A 103 -14.74 5.07 4.17
C LYS A 103 -14.81 3.65 4.72
N LEU A 104 -14.12 2.70 4.10
CA LEU A 104 -14.03 1.33 4.63
C LEU A 104 -13.40 1.33 6.03
N TYR A 105 -12.22 1.93 6.18
CA TYR A 105 -11.52 2.00 7.48
C TYR A 105 -12.34 2.74 8.54
N GLU A 106 -12.97 3.86 8.19
CA GLU A 106 -13.89 4.59 9.06
C GLU A 106 -15.07 3.71 9.52
N SER A 107 -15.73 3.02 8.59
CA SER A 107 -16.90 2.17 8.88
C SER A 107 -16.57 0.98 9.79
N LEU A 108 -15.31 0.52 9.76
CA LEU A 108 -14.81 -0.57 10.58
C LEU A 108 -14.16 -0.09 11.89
N GLY A 109 -14.19 1.21 12.17
CA GLY A 109 -13.68 1.79 13.43
C GLY A 109 -12.16 1.97 13.48
N ALA A 110 -11.48 1.96 12.33
CA ALA A 110 -10.02 2.15 12.21
C ALA A 110 -9.65 3.35 11.33
N GLY A 111 -10.53 4.36 11.24
CA GLY A 111 -10.31 5.53 10.38
C GLY A 111 -9.03 6.31 10.71
N ASP A 112 -8.61 6.30 11.98
CA ASP A 112 -7.36 6.89 12.47
C ASP A 112 -6.09 6.23 11.90
N ARG A 113 -6.21 5.00 11.37
CA ARG A 113 -5.12 4.27 10.72
C ARG A 113 -4.90 4.64 9.26
N VAL A 114 -5.76 5.48 8.67
CA VAL A 114 -5.52 6.07 7.34
C VAL A 114 -5.04 7.51 7.53
N ARG A 115 -3.74 7.74 7.34
CA ARG A 115 -3.09 9.03 7.59
C ARG A 115 -2.78 9.74 6.28
N VAL A 116 -2.69 11.07 6.35
CA VAL A 116 -2.22 11.92 5.25
C VAL A 116 -1.15 12.85 5.80
N ILE A 117 0.03 12.86 5.17
CA ILE A 117 1.18 13.69 5.55
C ILE A 117 1.64 14.52 4.35
N ALA A 118 2.27 15.67 4.57
CA ALA A 118 2.69 16.54 3.46
C ALA A 118 3.96 16.03 2.75
N SER A 119 4.81 15.30 3.47
CA SER A 119 6.09 14.78 2.98
C SER A 119 6.48 13.50 3.73
N THR A 120 7.25 12.62 3.08
CA THR A 120 7.86 11.44 3.73
C THR A 120 8.73 11.80 4.93
N ARG A 121 9.23 13.04 5.04
CA ARG A 121 9.98 13.52 6.22
C ARG A 121 9.14 13.62 7.49
N GLU A 122 7.83 13.74 7.35
CA GLU A 122 6.89 13.82 8.47
C GLU A 122 6.43 12.45 8.94
N TRP A 123 6.75 11.40 8.17
CA TRP A 123 6.34 10.05 8.51
C TRP A 123 6.99 9.61 9.82
N LYS A 124 6.17 8.99 10.66
CA LYS A 124 6.59 8.30 11.87
C LYS A 124 5.87 6.95 11.93
N PRO A 125 6.53 5.91 12.45
CA PRO A 125 5.89 4.61 12.68
C PRO A 125 4.57 4.79 13.44
N THR A 126 3.51 4.12 12.98
CA THR A 126 2.25 4.09 13.72
C THR A 126 2.47 3.28 15.01
N GLU A 127 2.18 3.86 16.17
CA GLU A 127 2.23 3.14 17.45
C GLU A 127 1.01 2.20 17.53
N ASN A 128 1.25 0.96 17.97
CA ASN A 128 0.20 -0.06 18.12
C ASN A 128 -0.63 0.13 19.39
#